data_AF-A0A6L7N0A6-F1
#
_entry.id   AF-A0A6L7N0A6-F1
#
_cell.length_a   1.000
_cell.length_b   1.000
_cell.length_c   1.000
_cell.angle_alpha   90.00
_cell.angle_beta   90.00
_cell.angle_gamma   90.00
#
_symmetry.space_group_name_H-M   'P 1'
#
loop_
_entity.id
_entity.type
_entity.pdbx_description
1 polymer ?
#
loop_
_entity_poly.entity_id
_entity_poly.type
_entity_poly.pdbx_seq_one_letter_code
_entity_poly.pdbx_strand_id
1 'polypeptide(L)' 'MPKYVSSDRSQPYLLPPDMRDWVPEDDLVHFVLEAVERVSMSRFRVNERGTGSAQYH' A
#
# COMPACT_ATOMS: atom_id res chain seq x y z
N MET A 1 12.40 5.20 16.17
CA MET A 1 11.73 5.46 14.88
C MET A 1 10.59 4.47 14.71
N PRO A 2 9.40 4.91 14.28
CA PRO A 2 8.30 4.00 13.94
C PRO A 2 8.76 2.98 12.90
N LYS A 3 8.39 1.70 13.05
CA LYS A 3 8.61 0.66 12.03
C LYS A 3 7.37 0.52 11.14
N TYR A 4 7.08 1.56 10.37
CA TYR A 4 5.99 1.57 9.41
C TYR A 4 6.56 1.35 8.00
N VAL A 5 5.98 0.41 7.25
CA VAL A 5 6.37 0.09 5.87
C VAL A 5 5.14 0.30 4.99
N SER A 6 5.24 1.26 4.06
CA SER A 6 4.23 1.48 3.03
C SER A 6 4.31 0.39 1.97
N SER A 7 3.17 -0.20 1.59
CA SER A 7 3.12 -1.08 0.42
C SER A 7 3.25 -0.26 -0.86
N ASP A 8 4.27 -0.56 -1.67
CA ASP A 8 4.39 -0.05 -3.04
C ASP A 8 3.62 -0.99 -3.97
N ARG A 9 2.49 -0.52 -4.51
CA ARG A 9 1.63 -1.30 -5.41
C ARG A 9 2.21 -1.44 -6.82
N SER A 10 3.20 -0.62 -7.17
CA SER A 10 3.92 -0.71 -8.44
C SER A 10 5.08 -1.71 -8.40
N GLN A 11 5.38 -2.25 -7.21
CA GLN A 11 6.46 -3.21 -7.02
C GLN A 11 6.21 -4.47 -7.87
N PRO A 12 7.10 -4.79 -8.83
CA PRO A 12 6.97 -5.99 -9.63
C PRO A 12 7.22 -7.24 -8.79
N TYR A 13 6.53 -8.33 -9.15
CA TYR A 13 6.83 -9.64 -8.57
C TYR A 13 8.07 -10.26 -9.20
N LEU A 14 8.81 -11.01 -8.38
CA LEU A 14 10.03 -11.70 -8.82
C LEU A 14 9.72 -12.76 -9.89
N LEU A 15 8.53 -13.36 -9.83
CA LEU A 15 8.07 -14.40 -10.74
C LEU A 15 6.66 -14.05 -11.26
N PRO A 16 6.30 -14.46 -12.49
CA PRO A 16 4.95 -14.31 -13.00
C PRO A 16 3.90 -15.02 -12.14
N PRO A 17 2.64 -14.57 -12.16
CA PRO A 17 2.12 -13.41 -12.90
C PRO A 17 2.36 -12.10 -12.15
N ASP A 18 2.48 -10.97 -12.86
CA ASP A 18 2.46 -9.65 -12.24
C ASP A 18 1.01 -9.23 -11.97
N MET A 19 0.74 -8.62 -10.80
CA MET A 19 -0.61 -8.12 -10.49
C MET A 19 -1.07 -7.02 -11.45
N ARG A 20 -0.14 -6.26 -12.03
CA ARG A 20 -0.44 -5.20 -13.00
C ARG A 20 -1.00 -5.75 -14.29
N ASP A 21 -0.64 -6.99 -14.66
CA ASP A 21 -1.17 -7.64 -15.86
C ASP A 21 -2.65 -8.05 -15.70
N TRP A 22 -3.17 -8.04 -14.47
CA TRP A 22 -4.54 -8.48 -14.17
C TRP A 22 -5.56 -7.34 -14.14
N VAL A 23 -5.09 -6.10 -14.03
CA VAL A 23 -5.94 -4.92 -13.88
C VAL A 23 -5.75 -4.03 -15.12
N PRO A 24 -6.77 -3.92 -15.99
CA PRO A 24 -6.73 -3.00 -17.11
C PRO A 24 -6.46 -1.55 -16.67
N GLU A 25 -5.75 -0.78 -17.50
CA GLU A 25 -5.43 0.63 -17.22
C GLU A 25 -6.67 1.53 -17.05
N ASP A 26 -7.80 1.15 -17.65
CA ASP A 26 -9.07 1.87 -17.60
C ASP A 26 -10.04 1.34 -16.51
N ASP A 27 -9.58 0.45 -15.64
CA ASP A 27 -10.40 -0.10 -14.55
C ASP A 27 -10.66 0.93 -13.44
N LEU A 28 -11.89 0.92 -12.91
CA LEU A 28 -12.33 1.82 -11.83
C LEU A 28 -11.49 1.71 -10.56
N VAL A 29 -10.83 0.57 -10.33
CA VAL A 29 -9.97 0.37 -9.16
C VAL A 29 -8.87 1.42 -9.05
N HIS A 30 -8.34 1.92 -10.18
CA HIS A 30 -7.32 2.98 -10.18
C HIS A 30 -7.86 4.27 -9.55
N PHE A 31 -9.11 4.63 -9.86
CA PHE A 31 -9.78 5.77 -9.23
C PHE A 31 -10.00 5.56 -7.73
N VAL A 32 -10.38 4.35 -7.32
CA VAL A 32 -10.58 4.03 -5.89
C VAL A 32 -9.26 4.11 -5.13
N LEU A 33 -8.17 3.59 -5.70
CA LEU A 33 -6.84 3.64 -5.11
C LEU A 33 -6.38 5.09 -4.91
N GLU A 34 -6.49 5.92 -5.94
CA GLU A 34 -6.21 7.35 -5.90
C GLU A 34 -7.03 8.05 -4.79
N ALA A 35 -8.33 7.74 -4.69
CA ALA A 35 -9.17 8.33 -3.65
C ALA A 35 -8.72 7.93 -2.23
N VAL A 36 -8.37 6.65 -2.02
CA VAL A 36 -7.91 6.12 -0.73
C VAL A 36 -6.55 6.71 -0.32
N GLU A 37 -5.63 6.92 -1.26
CA GLU A 37 -4.32 7.53 -0.99
C GLU A 37 -4.41 8.96 -0.44
N ARG A 38 -5.50 9.67 -0.74
CA ARG A 38 -5.75 11.03 -0.23
C ARG A 38 -6.35 11.04 1.19
N VAL A 39 -6.75 9.88 1.72
CA VAL A 39 -7.32 9.79 3.07
C VAL A 39 -6.22 9.90 4.11
N SER A 40 -6.41 10.82 5.07
CA SER A 40 -5.42 11.03 6.14
C SER A 40 -5.27 9.80 7.03
N MET A 41 -4.05 9.26 7.08
CA MET A 41 -3.71 8.14 7.96
C MET A 41 -3.58 8.51 9.44
N SER A 42 -3.71 9.81 9.79
CA SER A 42 -3.54 10.33 11.16
C SER A 42 -4.50 9.72 12.20
N ARG A 43 -5.63 9.16 11.75
CA ARG A 43 -6.61 8.48 12.61
C ARG A 43 -6.30 7.02 12.86
N PHE A 44 -5.40 6.42 12.08
CA PHE A 44 -5.01 5.02 12.25
C PHE A 44 -3.88 4.93 13.27
N ARG A 45 -3.94 3.90 14.12
CA ARG A 45 -2.92 3.68 15.15
C ARG A 45 -1.63 3.19 14.47
N VAL A 46 -0.64 4.06 14.38
CA VAL A 46 0.73 3.71 13.99
C VAL A 46 1.52 3.35 15.24
N ASN A 47 2.36 2.32 15.17
CA ASN A 47 3.29 1.99 16.22
C ASN A 47 4.44 3.01 16.27
N GLU A 48 4.19 4.13 16.94
CA GLU A 48 5.17 5.21 17.13
C GLU A 48 6.37 4.78 17.99
N ARG A 49 6.17 3.77 18.84
CA ARG A 49 7.19 3.26 19.77
C ARG A 49 8.34 2.55 19.03
N GLY A 50 8.12 2.08 17.81
CA GLY A 50 9.15 1.44 16.98
C GLY A 50 9.57 0.04 17.43
N THR A 51 8.84 -0.56 18.38
CA THR A 51 9.14 -1.87 18.96
C THR A 51 8.30 -2.98 18.33
N GLY A 52 8.82 -4.21 18.27
CA GLY A 52 8.13 -5.34 17.65
C GLY A 52 8.36 -5.45 16.14
N SER A 53 7.47 -6.18 15.48
CA SER A 53 7.46 -6.40 14.02
C SER A 53 7.08 -5.12 13.25
N ALA A 54 7.44 -5.07 11.98
CA ALA A 54 7.02 -3.99 11.09
C ALA A 54 5.49 -3.96 10.95
N GLN A 55 4.92 -2.76 10.99
CA GLN A 55 3.53 -2.51 10.65
C GLN A 55 3.44 -2.22 9.15
N TYR A 56 2.63 -2.99 8.45
CA TYR A 56 2.38 -2.87 7.01
C TYR A 56 1.01 -2.24 6.75
N HIS A 57 0.89 -1.51 5.64
CA HIS A 57 -0.34 -0.89 5.15
C HIS A 57 -0.39 -0.97 3.63
#